data_AF-A0AA51J127-F1
#
_entry.id   AF-A0AA51J127-F1
#
_cell.length_a   1.000
_cell.length_b   1.000
_cell.length_c   1.000
_cell.angle_alpha   90.00
_cell.angle_beta   90.00
_cell.angle_gamma   90.00
#
_symmetry.space_group_name_H-M   'P 1'
#
loop_
_entity.id
_entity.type
_entity.pdbx_description
1 polymer ?
#
loop_
_entity_poly.entity_id
_entity_poly.type
_entity_poly.pdbx_seq_one_letter_code
_entity_poly.pdbx_strand_id
1 'polypeptide(L)' 'RFAAYFQQGDMESNGKYVTRGGARATYSTGPIVWGEPGTNGQHAFYQLIHQGT' A
#
# COMPACT_ATOMS: atom_id res chain seq x y z
N ARG A 1 15.69 -1.84 -0.44
CA ARG A 1 14.85 -1.03 -1.36
C ARG A 1 13.69 -1.83 -1.99
N PHE A 2 13.29 -2.96 -1.41
CA PHE A 2 12.22 -3.80 -1.93
C PHE A 2 10.84 -3.13 -1.80
N ALA A 3 10.49 -2.62 -0.60
CA ALA A 3 9.21 -1.95 -0.35
C ALA A 3 8.99 -0.73 -1.26
N ALA A 4 10.01 0.12 -1.45
CA ALA A 4 9.92 1.30 -2.32
C ALA A 4 9.67 0.95 -3.80
N TYR A 5 10.25 -0.16 -4.30
CA TYR A 5 10.01 -0.62 -5.66
C TYR A 5 8.54 -1.04 -5.85
N PHE A 6 7.98 -1.81 -4.92
CA PHE A 6 6.58 -2.21 -4.95
C PHE A 6 5.62 -1.05 -4.66
N GLN A 7 6.06 -0.06 -3.89
CA GLN A 7 5.26 1.15 -3.65
C GLN A 7 4.94 1.87 -4.96
N GLN A 8 5.95 2.10 -5.81
CA GLN A 8 5.69 2.63 -7.15
C GLN A 8 4.91 1.63 -8.00
N GLY A 9 5.40 0.38 -8.10
CA GLY A 9 4.86 -0.61 -9.03
C GLY A 9 3.39 -0.94 -8.81
N ASP A 10 2.95 -1.10 -7.56
CA ASP A 10 1.55 -1.42 -7.25
C ASP A 10 0.67 -0.16 -7.30
N MET A 11 1.05 0.88 -6.55
CA MET A 11 0.19 2.04 -6.38
C MET A 11 0.02 2.84 -7.68
N GLU A 12 1.05 2.96 -8.52
CA GLU A 12 0.94 3.63 -9.83
C GLU A 12 0.12 2.81 -10.83
N SER A 13 0.22 1.48 -10.76
CA SER A 13 -0.52 0.58 -11.65
C SER A 13 -1.99 0.49 -11.27
N ASN A 14 -2.28 0.23 -9.99
CA ASN A 14 -3.58 -0.18 -9.49
C ASN A 14 -4.32 0.93 -8.72
N GLY A 15 -3.67 2.04 -8.39
CA GLY A 15 -4.29 3.25 -7.81
C GLY A 15 -5.14 4.01 -8.84
N LYS A 16 -6.07 3.30 -9.48
CA LYS A 16 -6.95 3.80 -10.54
C LYS A 16 -8.38 3.81 -10.05
N TYR A 17 -9.22 4.65 -10.64
CA TYR A 17 -10.62 4.81 -10.23
C TYR A 17 -11.62 4.58 -11.36
N VAL A 18 -11.15 4.25 -12.57
CA VAL A 18 -11.97 3.94 -13.74
C VAL A 18 -11.72 2.51 -14.15
N THR A 19 -12.79 1.74 -14.30
CA THR A 19 -12.75 0.36 -14.79
C THR A 19 -12.40 0.32 -16.28
N ARG A 20 -12.05 -0.86 -16.79
CA ARG A 20 -11.78 -1.05 -18.24
C ARG A 20 -13.00 -0.72 -19.13
N GLY A 21 -14.21 -0.74 -18.58
CA GLY A 21 -15.44 -0.35 -19.27
C GLY A 21 -15.72 1.17 -19.25
N GLY A 22 -14.80 1.99 -18.72
CA GLY A 22 -14.95 3.46 -18.68
C GLY A 22 -15.81 3.99 -17.53
N ALA A 23 -16.50 3.12 -16.79
CA ALA A 23 -17.27 3.49 -15.60
C ALA A 23 -16.36 3.66 -14.38
N ARG A 24 -16.74 4.57 -13.46
CA ARG A 24 -16.06 4.75 -12.17
C ARG A 24 -16.18 3.49 -11.31
N ALA A 25 -15.08 3.05 -10.70
CA ALA A 25 -15.09 1.93 -9.77
C ALA A 25 -15.89 2.30 -8.51
N THR A 26 -16.72 1.37 -8.05
CA THR A 26 -17.52 1.48 -6.82
C THR A 26 -16.95 0.66 -5.66
N TYR A 27 -15.74 0.12 -5.85
CA TYR A 27 -15.00 -0.69 -4.89
C TYR A 27 -13.58 -0.13 -4.73
N SER A 28 -12.93 -0.46 -3.61
CA SER A 28 -11.54 -0.09 -3.35
C SER A 28 -10.60 -0.72 -4.38
N THR A 29 -9.66 0.07 -4.93
CA THR A 29 -8.68 -0.42 -5.90
C THR A 29 -7.33 -0.71 -5.24
N GLY A 30 -6.20 -0.23 -5.78
CA GLY A 30 -4.87 -0.54 -5.26
C GLY A 30 -4.69 -0.14 -3.79
N PRO A 31 -4.06 -0.99 -2.95
CA PRO A 31 -3.81 -0.69 -1.54
C PRO A 31 -2.66 0.31 -1.37
N ILE A 32 -2.52 0.89 -0.17
CA ILE A 32 -1.33 1.65 0.22
C ILE A 32 -0.21 0.66 0.57
N VAL A 33 0.90 0.70 -0.17
CA VAL A 33 2.09 -0.12 0.12
C VAL A 33 3.12 0.73 0.86
N TRP A 34 3.57 0.24 2.02
CA TRP A 34 4.56 0.90 2.87
C TRP A 34 5.32 -0.12 3.72
N GLY A 35 6.50 0.24 4.22
CA GLY A 35 7.28 -0.60 5.13
C GLY A 35 8.79 -0.37 5.05
N GLU A 36 9.49 -0.85 6.07
CA GLU A 36 10.95 -0.80 6.24
C GLU A 36 11.44 -2.22 6.56
N PRO A 37 12.68 -2.62 6.18
CA PRO A 37 13.23 -3.91 6.59
C PRO A 37 13.24 -4.09 8.12
N GLY A 38 13.04 -5.32 8.58
CA GLY A 38 13.25 -5.69 9.98
C GLY A 38 14.75 -5.68 10.33
N THR A 39 15.18 -5.26 11.52
CA THR A 39 14.38 -4.91 12.71
C THR A 39 14.03 -3.43 12.85
N ASN A 40 14.46 -2.55 11.94
CA ASN A 40 14.18 -1.10 12.02
C ASN A 40 12.67 -0.79 12.15
N GLY A 41 11.83 -1.51 11.40
CA GLY A 41 10.38 -1.38 11.49
C GLY A 41 9.81 -1.69 12.87
N GLN A 42 10.43 -2.62 13.62
CA GLN A 42 9.98 -3.02 14.96
C GLN A 42 10.05 -1.85 15.95
N HIS A 43 11.06 -0.98 15.80
CA HIS A 43 11.27 0.18 16.67
C HIS A 43 10.66 1.49 16.13
N ALA A 44 9.86 1.42 15.05
CA ALA A 44 9.22 2.59 14.44
C ALA A 44 7.69 2.55 14.52
N PHE A 45 7.07 1.49 13.97
CA PHE A 45 5.61 1.46 13.77
C PHE A 45 4.94 0.13 14.15
N TYR A 46 5.69 -0.88 14.59
CA TYR A 46 5.10 -2.17 14.97
C TYR A 46 4.17 -2.05 16.18
N GLN A 47 4.34 -1.04 17.05
CA GLN A 47 3.38 -0.74 18.11
C GLN A 47 1.96 -0.52 17.57
N LEU A 48 1.81 0.25 16.49
CA LEU A 48 0.52 0.50 15.84
C LEU A 48 -0.02 -0.77 15.18
N ILE A 49 0.85 -1.61 14.61
CA ILE A 49 0.43 -2.89 14.02
C ILE A 49 -0.10 -3.86 15.09
N HIS A 50 0.50 -3.87 16.28
CA HIS A 50 0.13 -4.80 17.35
C HIS A 50 -1.06 -4.34 18.21
N GLN A 51 -1.22 -3.03 18.42
CA GLN A 51 -2.18 -2.49 19.39
C GLN A 51 -2.97 -1.27 18.86
N GLY A 52 -2.88 -1.00 17.55
CA GLY A 52 -3.69 0.03 16.90
C GLY A 52 -5.15 -0.37 16.75
N THR A 53 -5.92 0.51 16.11
CA THR A 53 -7.35 0.35 15.81
C THR A 53 -7.57 0.06 14.34
#